data_AF-A0A162K7M1-F1
#
_entry.id   AF-A0A162K7M1-F1
#
_cell.length_a   1.000
_cell.length_b   1.000
_cell.length_c   1.000
_cell.angle_alpha   90.00
_cell.angle_beta   90.00
_cell.angle_gamma   90.00
#
_symmetry.space_group_name_H-M   'P 1'
#
loop_
_entity.id
_entity.type
_entity.pdbx_description
1 polymer ?
#
loop_
_entity_poly.entity_id
_entity_poly.type
_entity_poly.pdbx_seq_one_letter_code
_entity_poly.pdbx_strand_id
1 'polypeptide(L)'
;MAESEKTPQGPESEKRQLGIEAEQQQQAYQNRTPDLETTEWMAAQLAEIEVISAGGKFHEALQLLDAGLAKLQGRHDVRLWESMLLSKKHLLLNQIGRPKDAQVVKDSREQLRETFEEWSRT
;
A
#
# COMPACT_ATOMS: atom_id res chain seq x y z
N MET A 1 -3.77 45.35 -40.95
CA MET A 1 -3.03 44.15 -40.55
C MET A 1 -2.40 44.48 -39.21
N ALA A 2 -2.88 43.89 -38.11
CA ALA A 2 -2.29 44.07 -36.80
C ALA A 2 -1.69 42.72 -36.40
N GLU A 3 -0.37 42.67 -36.32
CA GLU A 3 0.40 41.50 -35.89
C GLU A 3 0.15 41.28 -34.40
N SER A 4 -0.52 40.18 -34.07
CA SER A 4 -0.67 39.74 -32.69
C SER A 4 0.69 39.34 -32.15
N GLU A 5 1.26 40.18 -31.29
CA GLU A 5 2.46 39.91 -30.51
C GLU A 5 2.29 38.58 -29.75
N LYS A 6 3.09 37.59 -30.16
CA LYS A 6 3.24 36.32 -29.45
C LYS A 6 4.04 36.62 -28.19
N THR A 7 3.36 36.84 -27.08
CA THR A 7 3.98 36.95 -25.75
C THR A 7 4.87 35.71 -25.51
N PRO A 8 6.17 35.87 -25.20
CA PRO A 8 7.02 34.73 -24.92
C PRO A 8 6.63 34.16 -23.56
N GLN A 9 6.12 32.92 -23.53
CA GLN A 9 6.04 32.12 -22.30
C GLN A 9 7.47 31.92 -21.81
N GLY A 10 7.87 32.74 -20.83
CA GLY A 10 9.21 32.72 -20.26
C GLY A 10 9.44 31.47 -19.38
N PRO A 11 10.69 31.22 -18.98
CA PRO A 11 11.06 30.07 -18.14
C PRO A 11 10.34 30.03 -16.79
N GLU A 12 9.77 31.16 -16.32
CA GLU A 12 8.92 31.20 -15.12
C GLU A 12 7.53 30.58 -15.34
N SER A 13 6.97 30.68 -16.55
CA SER A 13 5.69 30.06 -16.92
C SER A 13 5.84 28.53 -16.93
N GLU A 14 6.95 28.04 -17.47
CA GLU A 14 7.28 26.62 -17.53
C GLU A 14 7.55 26.03 -16.14
N LYS A 15 8.29 26.75 -15.28
CA LYS A 15 8.51 26.34 -13.89
C LYS A 15 7.24 26.29 -13.05
N ARG A 16 6.30 27.22 -13.27
CA ARG A 16 4.99 27.20 -12.60
C ARG A 16 4.14 26.02 -13.10
N GLN A 17 4.17 25.73 -14.39
CA GLN A 17 3.45 24.59 -14.96
C GLN A 17 3.98 23.26 -14.39
N LEU A 18 5.30 23.09 -14.35
CA LEU A 18 5.96 21.92 -13.75
C LEU A 18 5.66 21.76 -12.26
N GLY A 19 5.59 22.87 -11.51
CA GLY A 19 5.20 22.86 -10.10
C GLY A 19 3.76 22.35 -9.89
N ILE A 20 2.82 22.81 -10.72
CA ILE A 20 1.41 22.39 -10.66
C ILE A 20 1.25 20.90 -11.05
N GLU A 21 1.99 20.45 -12.07
CA GLU A 21 1.98 19.04 -12.49
C GLU A 21 2.54 18.10 -11.42
N ALA A 22 3.63 18.51 -10.76
CA ALA A 22 4.20 17.76 -9.64
C ALA A 22 3.23 17.67 -8.46
N GLU A 23 2.57 18.77 -8.11
CA GLU A 23 1.60 18.84 -7.02
C GLU A 23 0.34 18.00 -7.33
N GLN A 24 -0.12 18.01 -8.58
CA GLN A 24 -1.22 17.14 -9.04
C GLN A 24 -0.84 15.66 -9.05
N GLN A 25 0.39 15.32 -9.47
CA GLN A 25 0.87 13.93 -9.39
C GLN A 25 0.97 13.46 -7.95
N GLN A 26 1.47 14.30 -7.04
CA GLN A 26 1.57 13.97 -5.61
C GLN A 26 0.18 13.79 -4.99
N GLN A 27 -0.78 14.66 -5.30
CA GLN A 27 -2.18 14.50 -4.87
C GLN A 27 -2.85 13.27 -5.47
N ALA A 28 -2.62 12.97 -6.75
CA ALA A 28 -3.14 11.76 -7.40
C ALA A 28 -2.54 10.48 -6.80
N TYR A 29 -1.27 10.53 -6.37
CA TYR A 29 -0.59 9.45 -5.67
C TYR A 29 -1.16 9.25 -4.26
N GLN A 30 -1.43 10.33 -3.52
CA GLN A 30 -2.02 10.28 -2.17
C GLN A 30 -3.49 9.83 -2.18
N ASN A 31 -4.26 10.18 -3.21
CA ASN A 31 -5.67 9.81 -3.34
C ASN A 31 -5.89 8.49 -4.09
N ARG A 32 -4.83 7.74 -4.38
CA ARG A 32 -4.94 6.49 -5.13
C ARG A 32 -5.59 5.42 -4.26
N THR A 33 -6.88 5.22 -4.45
CA THR A 33 -7.60 4.09 -3.88
C THR A 33 -7.21 2.80 -4.62
N PRO A 34 -7.19 1.64 -3.95
CA PRO A 34 -7.08 0.37 -4.65
C PRO A 34 -8.17 0.24 -5.71
N ASP A 35 -7.86 -0.43 -6.81
CA ASP A 35 -8.85 -0.83 -7.78
C ASP A 35 -9.86 -1.83 -7.18
N LEU A 36 -11.03 -1.93 -7.81
CA LEU A 36 -12.12 -2.80 -7.35
C LEU A 36 -11.68 -4.27 -7.32
N GLU A 37 -10.95 -4.73 -8.33
CA GLU A 37 -10.46 -6.10 -8.42
C GLU A 37 -9.56 -6.46 -7.24
N THR A 38 -8.61 -5.58 -6.89
CA THR A 38 -7.73 -5.76 -5.73
C THR A 38 -8.52 -5.75 -4.43
N THR A 39 -9.52 -4.89 -4.30
CA THR A 39 -10.38 -4.82 -3.10
C THR A 39 -11.22 -6.09 -2.93
N GLU A 40 -11.87 -6.56 -3.99
CA GLU A 40 -12.67 -7.79 -3.98
C GLU A 40 -11.81 -9.01 -3.70
N TRP A 41 -10.65 -9.10 -4.35
CA TRP A 41 -9.69 -10.16 -4.10
C TRP A 41 -9.22 -10.18 -2.64
N MET A 42 -8.88 -9.02 -2.07
CA MET A 42 -8.48 -8.91 -0.67
C MET A 42 -9.59 -9.35 0.29
N ALA A 43 -10.84 -8.95 0.01
CA ALA A 43 -11.97 -9.35 0.83
C ALA A 43 -12.17 -10.88 0.81
N ALA A 44 -12.12 -11.51 -0.36
CA ALA A 44 -12.21 -12.96 -0.51
C ALA A 44 -11.06 -13.68 0.21
N GLN A 45 -9.82 -13.21 0.01
CA GLN A 45 -8.62 -13.78 0.63
C GLN A 45 -8.72 -13.76 2.17
N LEU A 46 -9.16 -12.64 2.74
CA LEU A 46 -9.30 -12.50 4.19
C LEU A 46 -10.38 -13.43 4.77
N ALA A 47 -11.51 -13.56 4.09
CA ALA A 47 -12.57 -14.49 4.50
C ALA A 47 -12.07 -15.95 4.46
N GLU A 48 -11.32 -16.32 3.42
CA GLU A 48 -10.74 -17.65 3.30
C GLU A 48 -9.72 -17.96 4.41
N ILE A 49 -8.83 -17.01 4.71
CA ILE A 49 -7.87 -17.11 5.83
C ILE A 49 -8.61 -17.34 7.16
N GLU A 50 -9.72 -16.64 7.39
CA GLU A 50 -10.54 -16.82 8.60
C GLU A 50 -11.15 -18.22 8.69
N VAL A 51 -11.74 -18.71 7.60
CA VAL A 51 -12.32 -20.06 7.55
C VAL A 51 -11.25 -21.14 7.79
N ILE A 52 -10.11 -21.05 7.12
CA ILE A 52 -9.02 -22.03 7.21
C ILE A 52 -8.37 -22.01 8.60
N SER A 53 -8.14 -20.81 9.16
CA SER A 53 -7.57 -20.68 10.50
C SER A 53 -8.52 -21.17 11.59
N ALA A 54 -9.83 -20.91 11.48
CA ALA A 54 -10.84 -21.46 12.37
C ALA A 54 -10.90 -22.99 12.31
N GLY A 55 -10.63 -23.58 11.13
CA GLY A 55 -10.49 -25.01 10.93
C GLY A 55 -9.17 -25.62 11.42
N GLY A 56 -8.28 -24.84 12.07
CA GLY A 56 -7.00 -25.30 12.60
C GLY A 56 -5.90 -25.51 11.55
N LYS A 57 -6.16 -25.15 10.28
CA LYS A 57 -5.21 -25.30 9.17
C LYS A 57 -4.26 -24.10 9.08
N PHE A 58 -3.54 -23.84 10.17
CA PHE A 58 -2.75 -22.61 10.32
C PHE A 58 -1.63 -22.46 9.29
N HIS A 59 -1.05 -23.56 8.81
CA HIS A 59 0.00 -23.50 7.79
C HIS A 59 -0.53 -22.99 6.44
N GLU A 60 -1.71 -23.46 6.04
CA GLU A 60 -2.39 -23.02 4.80
C GLU A 60 -2.81 -21.55 4.91
N ALA A 61 -3.33 -21.15 6.07
CA ALA A 61 -3.64 -19.74 6.35
C ALA A 61 -2.40 -18.83 6.25
N LEU A 62 -1.24 -19.28 6.74
CA LEU A 62 0.01 -18.53 6.61
C LEU A 62 0.49 -18.43 5.15
N GLN A 63 0.33 -19.48 4.35
CA GLN A 63 0.66 -19.45 2.92
C GLN A 63 -0.19 -18.42 2.16
N LEU A 64 -1.49 -18.36 2.46
CA LEU A 64 -2.38 -17.34 1.88
C LEU A 64 -2.01 -15.93 2.30
N LEU A 65 -1.60 -15.74 3.56
CA LEU A 65 -1.09 -14.45 4.03
C LEU A 65 0.19 -14.04 3.29
N ASP A 66 1.11 -14.99 3.07
CA ASP A 66 2.36 -14.74 2.34
C ASP A 66 2.13 -14.40 0.87
N ALA A 67 1.24 -15.13 0.19
CA ALA A 67 0.80 -14.81 -1.16
C ALA A 67 0.11 -13.44 -1.23
N GLY A 68 -0.71 -13.14 -0.21
CA GLY A 68 -1.30 -11.83 0.07
C GLY A 68 -0.27 -10.70 0.03
N LEU A 69 0.71 -10.79 0.93
CA LEU A 69 1.77 -9.80 1.09
C LEU A 69 2.61 -9.65 -0.19
N ALA A 70 2.95 -10.75 -0.85
CA ALA A 70 3.71 -10.72 -2.10
C ALA A 70 2.96 -9.97 -3.23
N LYS A 71 1.63 -10.12 -3.33
CA LYS A 71 0.81 -9.40 -4.32
C LYS A 71 0.73 -7.90 -4.06
N LEU A 72 0.80 -7.49 -2.79
CA LEU A 72 0.69 -6.08 -2.40
C LEU A 72 2.04 -5.35 -2.30
N GLN A 73 3.15 -6.07 -2.34
CA GLN A 73 4.48 -5.51 -2.14
C GLN A 73 4.77 -4.34 -3.09
N GLY A 74 5.14 -3.20 -2.52
CA GLY A 74 5.52 -1.99 -3.27
C GLY A 74 4.34 -1.18 -3.83
N ARG A 75 3.09 -1.61 -3.62
CA ARG A 75 1.90 -0.86 -4.02
C ARG A 75 1.45 0.07 -2.89
N HIS A 76 1.47 1.38 -3.14
CA HIS A 76 1.13 2.37 -2.11
C HIS A 76 -0.37 2.46 -1.82
N ASP A 77 -1.21 2.23 -2.84
CA ASP A 77 -2.68 2.26 -2.77
C ASP A 77 -3.26 1.20 -1.83
N VAL A 78 -2.51 0.13 -1.54
CA VAL A 78 -2.95 -1.04 -0.77
C VAL A 78 -2.24 -1.19 0.58
N ARG A 79 -1.50 -0.18 1.05
CA ARG A 79 -0.76 -0.26 2.31
C ARG A 79 -1.62 -0.59 3.53
N LEU A 80 -2.88 -0.16 3.54
CA LEU A 80 -3.83 -0.53 4.59
C LEU A 80 -4.11 -2.04 4.58
N TRP A 81 -4.28 -2.64 3.40
CA TRP A 81 -4.43 -4.09 3.22
C TRP A 81 -3.17 -4.84 3.67
N GLU A 82 -1.99 -4.36 3.29
CA GLU A 82 -0.71 -4.95 3.69
C GLU A 82 -0.54 -4.95 5.22
N SER A 83 -0.85 -3.83 5.88
CA SER A 83 -0.82 -3.72 7.36
C SER A 83 -1.78 -4.69 8.05
N MET A 84 -2.98 -4.90 7.47
CA MET A 84 -3.95 -5.88 8.00
C MET A 84 -3.46 -7.32 7.83
N LEU A 85 -2.88 -7.68 6.68
CA LEU A 85 -2.32 -9.01 6.46
C LEU A 85 -1.16 -9.29 7.43
N LEU A 86 -0.24 -8.32 7.62
CA LEU A 86 0.84 -8.44 8.61
C LEU A 86 0.28 -8.64 10.02
N SER A 87 -0.77 -7.91 10.38
CA SER A 87 -1.41 -8.04 11.71
C SER A 87 -2.05 -9.41 11.91
N LYS A 88 -2.73 -9.95 10.90
CA LYS A 88 -3.28 -11.32 10.94
C LYS A 88 -2.17 -12.37 11.00
N LYS A 89 -1.10 -12.23 10.23
CA LYS A 89 0.07 -13.12 10.25
C LYS A 89 0.76 -13.12 11.62
N HIS A 90 0.96 -11.96 12.23
CA HIS A 90 1.47 -11.84 13.59
C HIS A 90 0.61 -12.59 14.61
N LEU A 91 -0.72 -12.44 14.53
CA LEU A 91 -1.64 -13.14 15.43
C LEU A 91 -1.54 -14.66 15.26
N LEU A 92 -1.62 -15.16 14.02
CA LEU A 92 -1.52 -16.58 13.68
C LEU A 92 -0.21 -17.20 14.17
N LEU A 93 0.92 -16.51 13.95
CA LEU A 93 2.23 -16.99 14.41
C LEU A 93 2.31 -17.10 15.94
N ASN A 94 1.70 -16.17 16.68
CA ASN A 94 1.60 -16.29 18.14
C ASN A 94 0.71 -17.45 18.56
N GLN A 95 -0.43 -17.66 17.89
CA GLN A 95 -1.35 -18.76 18.19
C GLN A 95 -0.70 -20.14 18.01
N ILE A 96 0.19 -20.30 17.04
CA ILE A 96 0.90 -21.56 16.79
C ILE A 96 2.25 -21.68 17.53
N GLY A 97 2.53 -20.80 18.49
CA GLY A 97 3.74 -20.88 19.31
C GLY A 97 5.03 -20.50 18.58
N ARG A 98 4.95 -19.62 17.57
CA ARG A 98 6.10 -19.09 16.81
C ARG A 98 6.33 -17.59 17.08
N PRO A 99 6.61 -17.17 18.33
CA PRO A 99 6.70 -15.75 18.70
C PRO A 99 7.90 -15.04 18.07
N LYS A 100 9.01 -15.75 17.78
CA LYS A 100 10.18 -15.16 17.11
C LYS A 100 9.83 -14.71 15.69
N ASP A 101 9.10 -15.56 14.96
CA ASP A 101 8.64 -15.21 13.61
C ASP A 101 7.56 -14.13 13.65
N ALA A 102 6.70 -14.15 14.68
CA ALA A 102 5.74 -13.07 14.90
C ALA A 102 6.44 -11.72 15.10
N GLN A 103 7.55 -11.67 15.85
CA GLN A 103 8.32 -10.45 16.05
C GLN A 103 8.85 -9.88 14.72
N VAL A 104 9.38 -10.73 13.84
CA VAL A 104 9.83 -10.30 12.50
C VAL A 104 8.67 -9.64 11.73
N VAL A 105 7.48 -10.21 11.77
CA VAL A 105 6.29 -9.65 11.12
C VAL A 105 5.86 -8.32 11.75
N LYS A 106 5.99 -8.18 13.07
CA LYS A 106 5.73 -6.92 13.77
C LYS A 106 6.71 -5.82 13.33
N ASP A 107 7.98 -6.14 13.20
CA ASP A 107 9.01 -5.21 12.75
C ASP A 107 8.76 -4.78 11.29
N SER A 108 8.38 -5.71 10.41
CA SER A 108 7.97 -5.37 9.03
C SER A 108 6.77 -4.41 8.99
N ARG A 109 5.81 -4.56 9.91
CA ARG A 109 4.66 -3.65 9.99
C ARG A 109 5.06 -2.27 10.48
N GLU A 110 6.01 -2.19 11.39
CA GLU A 110 6.57 -0.90 11.84
C GLU A 110 7.30 -0.20 10.70
N GLN A 111 8.15 -0.92 9.96
CA GLN A 111 8.82 -0.39 8.78
C GLN A 111 7.83 0.10 7.71
N LEU A 112 6.72 -0.62 7.51
CA LEU A 112 5.65 -0.18 6.61
C LEU A 112 5.01 1.14 7.06
N ARG A 113 4.86 1.34 8.38
CA ARG A 113 4.35 2.60 8.95
C ARG A 113 5.36 3.73 8.79
N GLU A 114 6.62 3.50 9.12
CA GLU A 114 7.69 4.50 8.99
C GLU A 114 7.84 4.98 7.55
N THR A 115 7.86 4.05 6.59
CA THR A 115 7.87 4.41 5.18
C THR A 115 6.60 5.16 4.75
N PHE A 116 5.46 4.97 5.41
CA PHE A 116 4.28 5.78 5.08
C PHE A 116 4.42 7.22 5.61
N GLU A 117 4.94 7.37 6.82
CA GLU A 117 5.18 8.68 7.44
C GLU A 117 6.26 9.50 6.71
N GLU A 118 7.31 8.84 6.21
CA GLU A 118 8.36 9.52 5.46
C GLU A 118 7.86 10.09 4.13
N TRP A 119 7.09 9.29 3.39
CA TRP A 119 6.49 9.69 2.10
C TRP A 119 5.35 10.72 2.24
N SER A 120 4.74 10.85 3.42
CA SER A 120 3.73 11.89 3.66
C SER A 120 4.31 13.22 4.12
N ARG A 121 5.59 13.25 4.50
CA ARG A 121 6.34 14.48 4.88
C ARG A 121 7.13 15.09 3.72
N THR A 122 7.34 14.34 2.64
CA THR A 122 8.01 14.78 1.40
C THR A 122 6.97 15.21 0.37
#